data_AF-A0A4R5KDA2-F1
#
_entry.id   AF-A0A4R5KDA2-F1
#
_cell.length_a   1.000
_cell.length_b   1.000
_cell.length_c   1.000
_cell.angle_alpha   90.00
_cell.angle_beta   90.00
_cell.angle_gamma   90.00
#
_symmetry.space_group_name_H-M   'P 1'
#
loop_
_entity.id
_entity.type
_entity.pdbx_description
1 polymer ?
#
loop_
_entity_poly.entity_id
_entity_poly.type
_entity_poly.pdbx_seq_one_letter_code
_entity_poly.pdbx_strand_id
1 'polypeptide(L)'
;MNTTAHFRPAALTTIVGIAAALILSGCNGAGSTTCDQYAAQSFSQRQSTERDLLTAHDLDQNSVGNTLGLLNALNSYCGVSGLGSEKAGQNGSSTLDNAVDWSAKNW
;
A
#
# COMPACT_ATOMS: atom_id res chain seq x y z
N MET A 1 61.80 17.40 2.89
CA MET A 1 61.03 17.00 4.09
C MET A 1 59.62 16.66 3.63
N ASN A 2 59.32 15.36 3.55
CA ASN A 2 58.02 14.84 3.16
C ASN A 2 57.03 15.02 4.31
N THR A 3 55.81 15.48 4.01
CA THR A 3 54.65 15.17 4.86
C THR A 3 53.45 14.93 3.97
N THR A 4 52.79 13.83 4.30
CA THR A 4 52.04 12.93 3.44
C THR A 4 50.64 13.45 3.15
N ALA A 5 50.21 13.35 1.88
CA ALA A 5 48.82 13.52 1.48
C ALA A 5 47.97 12.41 2.10
N HIS A 6 47.00 12.77 2.94
CA HIS A 6 45.99 11.84 3.43
C HIS A 6 44.84 11.75 2.42
N PHE A 7 44.97 10.80 1.50
CA PHE A 7 43.80 10.24 0.80
C PHE A 7 42.94 9.49 1.82
N ARG A 8 41.71 9.94 2.03
CA ARG A 8 40.67 9.18 2.74
C ARG A 8 39.78 8.53 1.69
N PRO A 9 39.86 7.21 1.45
CA PRO A 9 38.80 6.49 0.78
C PRO A 9 37.74 6.04 1.82
N ALA A 10 36.59 5.60 1.32
CA ALA A 10 35.44 5.01 2.03
C ALA A 10 34.43 6.04 2.58
N ALA A 11 33.12 5.95 2.31
CA ALA A 11 32.34 4.95 1.59
C ALA A 11 31.01 5.60 1.14
N LEU A 12 30.57 5.28 -0.08
CA LEU A 12 29.17 5.45 -0.47
C LEU A 12 28.31 4.67 0.54
N THR A 13 27.58 5.36 1.39
CA THR A 13 26.52 4.74 2.18
C THR A 13 25.25 4.91 1.39
N THR A 14 24.99 3.95 0.51
CA THR A 14 23.69 3.75 -0.12
C THR A 14 22.67 3.63 1.01
N ILE A 15 21.84 4.66 1.19
CA ILE A 15 20.70 4.59 2.10
C ILE A 15 19.72 3.61 1.45
N VAL A 16 19.88 2.32 1.79
CA VAL A 16 18.84 1.32 1.58
C VAL A 16 17.71 1.76 2.49
N GLY A 17 16.75 2.49 1.91
CA GLY A 17 15.49 2.81 2.56
C GLY A 17 14.81 1.50 2.90
N ILE A 18 14.93 1.10 4.18
CA ILE A 18 14.21 -0.02 4.74
C ILE A 18 12.73 0.29 4.51
N ALA A 19 12.11 -0.41 3.56
CA ALA A 19 10.67 -0.44 3.43
C ALA A 19 10.14 -0.89 4.79
N ALA A 20 9.58 0.05 5.53
CA ALA A 20 8.94 -0.23 6.80
C ALA A 20 7.76 -1.15 6.50
N ALA A 21 7.98 -2.45 6.68
CA ALA A 21 6.90 -3.40 6.90
C ALA A 21 6.25 -2.99 8.22
N LEU A 22 5.35 -2.02 8.15
CA LEU A 22 4.57 -1.57 9.29
C LEU A 22 3.74 -2.77 9.75
N ILE A 23 4.09 -3.18 10.96
CA ILE A 23 3.42 -4.22 11.72
C ILE A 23 1.97 -3.73 11.92
N LEU A 24 1.06 -4.22 11.08
CA LEU A 24 -0.38 -3.93 11.19
C LEU A 24 -0.99 -4.85 12.26
N SER A 25 -0.46 -4.82 13.48
CA SER A 25 -1.02 -5.54 14.61
C SER A 25 -1.82 -4.58 15.48
N GLY A 26 -3.13 -4.53 15.22
CA GLY A 26 -4.16 -4.24 16.22
C GLY A 26 -4.34 -2.77 16.62
N CYS A 27 -5.20 -2.05 15.87
CA CYS A 27 -6.18 -1.04 16.34
C CYS A 27 -6.56 -0.02 15.25
N ASN A 28 -5.98 -0.10 14.05
CA ASN A 28 -6.40 0.70 12.91
C ASN A 28 -6.72 -0.27 11.76
N GLY A 29 -7.99 -0.33 11.34
CA GLY A 29 -8.46 -1.29 10.34
C GLY A 29 -7.74 -1.16 9.00
N ALA A 30 -7.90 -2.15 8.12
CA ALA A 30 -7.32 -2.16 6.76
C ALA A 30 -7.62 -0.85 5.99
N GLY A 31 -8.74 -0.20 6.30
CA GLY A 31 -9.15 1.10 5.78
C GLY A 31 -8.17 2.25 5.99
N SER A 32 -7.33 2.17 7.02
CA SER A 32 -6.30 3.17 7.31
C SER A 32 -5.02 3.03 6.47
N THR A 33 -4.88 1.93 5.73
CA THR A 33 -3.81 1.75 4.75
C THR A 33 -3.90 2.87 3.72
N THR A 34 -2.78 3.48 3.37
CA THR A 34 -2.73 4.50 2.32
C THR A 34 -2.59 3.88 0.94
N CYS A 35 -2.97 4.60 -0.12
CA CYS A 35 -2.77 4.13 -1.49
C CYS A 35 -1.30 3.79 -1.80
N ASP A 36 -0.33 4.56 -1.30
CA ASP A 36 1.09 4.27 -1.49
C ASP A 36 1.51 2.96 -0.79
N GLN A 37 1.03 2.75 0.44
CA GLN A 37 1.29 1.50 1.17
C GLN A 37 0.66 0.30 0.46
N TYR A 38 -0.57 0.45 -0.03
CA TYR A 38 -1.27 -0.57 -0.80
C TYR A 38 -0.59 -0.86 -2.15
N ALA A 39 -0.09 0.17 -2.83
CA ALA A 39 0.66 0.02 -4.07
C ALA A 39 1.96 -0.78 -3.85
N ALA A 40 2.67 -0.52 -2.75
CA ALA A 40 3.93 -1.19 -2.44
C ALA A 40 3.76 -2.66 -2.00
N GLN A 41 2.54 -3.11 -1.70
CA GLN A 41 2.27 -4.49 -1.31
C GLN A 41 2.49 -5.48 -2.46
N SER A 42 2.91 -6.70 -2.08
CA SER A 42 2.87 -7.84 -3.00
C SER A 42 1.42 -8.19 -3.35
N PHE A 43 1.24 -8.96 -4.44
CA PHE A 43 -0.08 -9.42 -4.85
C PHE A 43 -0.86 -10.13 -3.72
N SER A 44 -0.20 -11.01 -2.94
CA SER A 44 -0.84 -11.71 -1.82
C SER A 44 -1.19 -10.79 -0.65
N GLN A 45 -0.36 -9.77 -0.37
CA GLN A 45 -0.63 -8.77 0.65
C GLN A 45 -1.81 -7.87 0.27
N ARG A 46 -1.93 -7.51 -1.01
CA ARG A 46 -3.09 -6.77 -1.53
C ARG A 46 -4.37 -7.57 -1.36
N GLN A 47 -4.36 -8.85 -1.77
CA GLN A 47 -5.51 -9.74 -1.56
C GLN A 47 -5.90 -9.86 -0.08
N SER A 48 -4.94 -9.93 0.85
CA SER A 48 -5.24 -9.91 2.28
C SER A 48 -5.88 -8.60 2.70
N THR A 49 -5.31 -7.47 2.28
CA THR A 49 -5.81 -6.12 2.59
C THR A 49 -7.23 -5.93 2.06
N GLU A 50 -7.52 -6.35 0.83
CA GLU A 50 -8.85 -6.31 0.23
C GLU A 50 -9.87 -7.12 1.05
N ARG A 51 -9.52 -8.35 1.46
CA ARG A 51 -10.37 -9.19 2.30
C ARG A 51 -10.62 -8.59 3.68
N ASP A 52 -9.59 -8.03 4.29
CA ASP A 52 -9.68 -7.37 5.59
C ASP A 52 -10.54 -6.10 5.50
N LEU A 53 -10.45 -5.37 4.38
CA LEU A 53 -11.26 -4.20 4.10
C LEU A 53 -12.75 -4.56 3.93
N LEU A 54 -13.06 -5.61 3.16
CA LEU A 54 -14.43 -6.12 3.04
C LEU A 54 -14.98 -6.55 4.41
N THR A 55 -14.17 -7.27 5.19
CA THR A 55 -14.56 -7.72 6.54
C THR A 55 -14.81 -6.56 7.48
N ALA A 56 -13.98 -5.50 7.43
CA ALA A 56 -14.13 -4.31 8.27
C ALA A 56 -15.41 -3.53 8.00
N HIS A 57 -16.01 -3.70 6.82
CA HIS A 57 -17.27 -3.06 6.40
C HIS A 57 -18.44 -4.05 6.28
N ASP A 58 -18.35 -5.20 6.96
CA ASP A 58 -19.40 -6.24 7.01
C ASP A 58 -19.82 -6.78 5.63
N LEU A 59 -18.90 -6.81 4.67
CA LEU A 59 -19.11 -7.33 3.31
C LEU A 59 -18.57 -8.76 3.16
N ASP A 60 -19.31 -9.60 2.43
CA ASP A 60 -18.86 -10.97 2.13
C ASP A 60 -17.67 -10.95 1.17
N GLN A 61 -16.52 -11.44 1.65
CA GLN A 61 -15.27 -11.63 0.91
C GLN A 61 -15.31 -12.72 -0.16
N ASN A 62 -16.31 -13.60 -0.13
CA ASN A 62 -16.50 -14.65 -1.14
C ASN A 62 -17.45 -14.21 -2.27
N SER A 63 -18.09 -13.04 -2.11
CA SER A 63 -18.91 -12.45 -3.16
C SER A 63 -18.01 -11.90 -4.26
N VAL A 64 -18.11 -12.48 -5.45
CA VAL A 64 -17.39 -12.01 -6.64
C VAL A 64 -17.70 -10.53 -6.92
N GLY A 65 -18.94 -10.09 -6.71
CA GLY A 65 -19.34 -8.70 -6.90
C GLY A 65 -18.62 -7.73 -5.96
N ASN A 66 -18.55 -8.06 -4.67
CA ASN A 66 -17.88 -7.22 -3.68
C ASN A 66 -16.38 -7.12 -3.97
N THR A 67 -15.75 -8.25 -4.29
CA THR A 67 -14.31 -8.29 -4.60
C THR A 67 -14.00 -7.49 -5.86
N LEU A 68 -14.76 -7.67 -6.95
CA LEU A 68 -14.53 -6.93 -8.20
C LEU A 68 -14.84 -5.44 -8.06
N GLY A 69 -15.93 -5.09 -7.36
CA GLY A 69 -16.31 -3.71 -7.10
C GLY A 69 -15.24 -2.99 -6.29
N LEU A 70 -14.76 -3.63 -5.21
CA LEU A 70 -13.67 -3.08 -4.39
C LEU A 70 -12.39 -2.92 -5.22
N LEU A 71 -11.97 -3.95 -5.95
CA LEU A 71 -10.75 -3.90 -6.77
C LEU A 71 -10.82 -2.76 -7.81
N ASN A 72 -11.97 -2.59 -8.46
CA ASN A 72 -12.17 -1.49 -9.42
C ASN A 72 -12.10 -0.11 -8.74
N ALA A 73 -12.75 0.04 -7.58
CA ALA A 73 -12.72 1.28 -6.81
C ALA A 73 -11.29 1.62 -6.35
N LEU A 74 -10.55 0.66 -5.78
CA LEU A 74 -9.17 0.87 -5.36
C LEU A 74 -8.24 1.19 -6.54
N ASN A 75 -8.38 0.48 -7.66
CA ASN A 75 -7.58 0.76 -8.85
C ASN A 75 -7.87 2.15 -9.42
N SER A 76 -9.14 2.53 -9.51
CA SER A 76 -9.55 3.86 -9.99
C SER A 76 -9.18 4.98 -9.03
N TYR A 77 -9.17 4.73 -7.72
CA TYR A 77 -8.87 5.74 -6.71
C TYR A 77 -7.38 5.90 -6.47
N CYS A 78 -6.63 4.80 -6.35
CA CYS A 78 -5.18 4.81 -6.10
C CYS A 78 -4.34 4.81 -7.39
N GLY A 79 -4.92 4.54 -8.56
CA GLY A 79 -4.15 4.42 -9.81
C GLY A 79 -3.15 3.26 -9.78
N VAL A 80 -3.51 2.17 -9.12
CA VAL A 80 -2.68 0.98 -8.98
C VAL A 80 -3.09 -0.01 -10.07
N SER A 81 -2.10 -0.55 -10.79
CA SER A 81 -2.31 -1.63 -11.77
C SER A 81 -1.65 -2.92 -11.28
N GLY A 82 -2.11 -4.07 -11.77
CA GLY A 82 -2.02 -5.38 -11.12
C GLY A 82 -0.63 -5.94 -10.79
N LEU A 83 0.45 -5.29 -11.20
CA LEU A 83 1.81 -5.60 -10.78
C LEU A 83 2.23 -4.54 -9.75
N GLY A 84 2.56 -4.99 -8.53
CA GLY A 84 3.14 -4.17 -7.45
C GLY A 84 3.91 -2.94 -7.95
N SER A 85 3.63 -1.76 -7.42
CA SER A 85 4.33 -0.52 -7.79
C SER A 85 4.87 0.12 -6.53
N GLU A 86 6.07 0.71 -6.55
CA GLU A 86 6.63 1.34 -5.34
C GLU A 86 5.73 2.45 -4.76
N LYS A 87 4.88 3.04 -5.61
CA LYS A 87 3.92 4.08 -5.26
C LYS A 87 2.61 3.97 -6.04
N ALA A 88 1.58 4.59 -5.49
CA ALA A 88 0.30 4.76 -6.16
C ALA A 88 0.42 5.78 -7.31
N GLY A 89 -0.36 5.60 -8.37
CA GLY A 89 -0.43 6.58 -9.46
C GLY A 89 -1.12 7.88 -9.05
N GLN A 90 -1.97 7.83 -8.01
CA GLN A 90 -2.73 8.96 -7.49
C GLN A 90 -3.17 8.70 -6.04
N ASN A 91 -3.51 9.78 -5.31
CA ASN A 91 -4.01 9.72 -3.93
C ASN A 91 -3.08 8.97 -2.94
N GLY A 92 -1.76 8.99 -3.16
CA GLY A 92 -0.79 8.17 -2.42
C GLY A 92 -0.88 8.24 -0.89
N SER A 93 -1.13 9.42 -0.31
CA SER A 93 -1.30 9.59 1.14
C SER A 93 -2.72 9.39 1.65
N SER A 94 -3.71 9.25 0.75
CA SER A 94 -5.10 9.04 1.12
C SER A 94 -5.32 7.59 1.55
N THR A 95 -6.19 7.39 2.53
CA THR A 95 -6.54 6.09 3.07
C THR A 95 -7.53 5.33 2.18
N LEU A 96 -7.47 4.00 2.18
CA LEU A 96 -8.31 3.13 1.35
C LEU A 96 -9.80 3.29 1.65
N ASP A 97 -10.19 3.65 2.88
CA ASP A 97 -11.59 3.90 3.23
C ASP A 97 -12.23 5.03 2.40
N ASN A 98 -11.43 5.94 1.84
CA ASN A 98 -11.95 7.03 0.99
C ASN A 98 -12.17 6.59 -0.46
N ALA A 99 -11.73 5.39 -0.84
CA ALA A 99 -11.84 4.90 -2.21
C ALA A 99 -13.25 4.42 -2.55
N VAL A 100 -14.06 4.11 -1.53
CA VAL A 100 -15.35 3.43 -1.67
C VAL A 100 -16.39 4.18 -0.85
N ASP A 101 -17.57 4.40 -1.42
CA ASP A 101 -18.74 4.79 -0.65
C ASP A 101 -19.40 3.55 -0.06
N TRP A 102 -18.99 3.21 1.17
CA TRP A 102 -19.47 2.05 1.95
C TRP A 102 -20.99 2.05 2.18
N SER A 103 -21.66 3.18 1.99
CA SER A 103 -23.12 3.29 2.14
C SER A 103 -23.90 2.97 0.87
N ALA A 104 -23.22 2.91 -0.29
CA ALA A 104 -23.88 2.65 -1.56
C ALA A 104 -24.31 1.18 -1.68
N LYS A 105 -25.51 0.97 -2.21
CA LYS A 105 -26.15 -0.35 -2.30
C LYS A 105 -25.67 -1.18 -3.50
N ASN A 106 -24.97 -0.57 -4.45
CA ASN A 106 -24.43 -1.22 -5.66
C ASN A 106 -23.15 -0.50 -6.11
N TRP A 107 -22.15 -1.26 -6.58
CA TRP A 107 -20.89 -0.79 -7.18
C TRP A 107 -20.61 -1.49 -8.51
#